data_AF-A0A537FUS1-F1
#
_entry.id   AF-A0A537FUS1-F1
#
_cell.length_a   1.000
_cell.length_b   1.000
_cell.length_c   1.000
_cell.angle_alpha   90.00
_cell.angle_beta   90.00
_cell.angle_gamma   90.00
#
_symmetry.space_group_name_H-M   'P 1'
#
loop_
_entity.id
_entity.type
_entity.pdbx_description
1 polymer ?
#
loop_
_entity_poly.entity_id
_entity_poly.type
_entity_poly.pdbx_seq_one_letter_code
_entity_poly.pdbx_strand_id
1 'polypeptide(L)'
;MVDKFYEYQRNVMSLYREQRHRDALNLALQKMNDFPDRRGRSALWIASLYGMLGEQEKSIQMLRESLAAGYWTSKQALLRDPAFESLRGRE
;
A
#
# COMPACT_ATOMS: atom_id res chain seq x y z
N MET A 1 12.02 19.90 12.67
CA MET A 1 10.63 19.40 12.67
C MET A 1 10.63 18.09 11.90
N VAL A 2 10.40 16.95 12.55
CA VAL A 2 10.28 15.68 11.82
C VAL A 2 8.96 15.74 11.05
N ASP A 3 9.02 15.53 9.74
CA ASP A 3 7.83 15.49 8.92
C ASP A 3 7.02 14.23 9.30
N LYS A 4 5.80 14.47 9.80
CA LYS A 4 4.88 13.46 10.34
C LYS A 4 4.59 12.34 9.36
N PHE A 5 4.68 12.60 8.05
CA PHE A 5 4.52 11.57 7.04
C PHE A 5 5.66 10.56 7.08
N TYR A 6 6.91 11.01 7.26
CA TYR A 6 8.05 10.09 7.33
C TYR A 6 8.07 9.26 8.60
N GLU A 7 7.56 9.79 9.71
CA GLU A 7 7.34 9.01 10.94
C GLU A 7 6.29 7.93 10.71
N TYR A 8 5.14 8.28 10.14
CA TYR A 8 4.11 7.34 9.71
C TYR A 8 4.67 6.26 8.77
N GLN A 9 5.38 6.66 7.71
CA GLN A 9 6.01 5.74 6.77
C GLN A 9 6.99 4.80 7.49
N ARG A 10 7.81 5.31 8.41
CA ARG A 10 8.77 4.50 9.16
C ARG A 10 8.06 3.44 9.99
N ASN A 11 6.96 3.79 10.64
CA ASN A 11 6.17 2.88 11.47
C ASN A 11 5.53 1.77 10.63
N VAL A 12 4.91 2.11 9.49
CA VAL A 12 4.36 1.10 8.55
C VAL A 12 5.45 0.16 8.06
N MET A 13 6.61 0.70 7.67
CA MET A 13 7.73 -0.09 7.16
C MET A 13 8.39 -0.96 8.24
N SER A 14 8.38 -0.54 9.51
CA SER A 14 8.86 -1.37 10.62
C SER A 14 7.97 -2.59 10.79
N LEU A 15 6.65 -2.37 10.90
CA LEU A 15 5.66 -3.44 11.02
C LEU A 15 5.73 -4.41 9.82
N TYR A 16 5.92 -3.88 8.61
CA TYR A 16 6.11 -4.70 7.42
C TYR A 16 7.36 -5.61 7.52
N ARG A 17 8.51 -5.05 7.92
CA ARG A 17 9.77 -5.82 8.07
C ARG A 17 9.69 -6.86 9.19
N GLU A 18 8.91 -6.58 10.23
CA GLU A 18 8.60 -7.52 11.32
C GLU A 18 7.57 -8.59 10.92
N GLN A 19 7.15 -8.64 9.65
CA GLN A 19 6.10 -9.53 9.12
C GLN A 19 4.72 -9.34 9.79
N ARG A 20 4.52 -8.22 10.48
CA ARG A 20 3.26 -7.83 11.11
C ARG A 20 2.36 -7.14 10.08
N HIS A 21 2.10 -7.81 8.96
CA HIS A 21 1.42 -7.24 7.80
C HIS A 21 0.00 -6.73 8.14
N ARG A 22 -0.73 -7.41 9.03
CA ARG A 22 -2.05 -6.96 9.50
C ARG A 22 -1.98 -5.64 10.29
N ASP A 23 -0.98 -5.50 11.16
CA ASP A 23 -0.81 -4.28 11.95
C ASP A 23 -0.36 -3.11 11.06
N ALA A 24 0.56 -3.38 10.13
CA ALA A 24 0.98 -2.40 9.12
C ALA A 24 -0.21 -1.91 8.29
N LEU A 25 -1.10 -2.83 7.90
CA LEU A 25 -2.30 -2.51 7.12
C LEU A 25 -3.27 -1.63 7.92
N ASN A 26 -3.55 -2.00 9.17
CA ASN A 26 -4.44 -1.23 10.04
C ASN A 26 -3.93 0.19 10.24
N LEU A 27 -2.62 0.35 10.49
CA LEU A 27 -1.99 1.66 10.62
C LEU A 27 -2.10 2.48 9.34
N ALA A 28 -1.82 1.88 8.18
CA ALA A 28 -1.89 2.55 6.89
C ALA A 28 -3.31 3.02 6.56
N LEU A 29 -4.32 2.18 6.76
CA LEU A 29 -5.73 2.53 6.57
C LEU A 29 -6.17 3.66 7.51
N GLN A 30 -5.76 3.61 8.78
CA GLN A 30 -6.11 4.65 9.75
C GLN A 30 -5.52 6.01 9.38
N LYS A 31 -4.32 6.03 8.79
CA LYS A 31 -3.52 7.25 8.58
C LYS A 31 -3.51 7.78 7.16
N MET A 32 -4.00 7.03 6.17
CA MET A 32 -3.93 7.47 4.77
C MET A 32 -4.64 8.81 4.50
N ASN A 33 -5.68 9.14 5.28
CA ASN A 33 -6.43 10.39 5.14
C ASN A 33 -5.76 11.59 5.82
N ASP A 34 -4.79 11.35 6.72
CA ASP A 34 -4.01 12.42 7.38
C ASP A 34 -3.03 13.08 6.38
N PHE A 35 -2.76 12.44 5.23
CA PHE A 35 -1.75 12.86 4.25
C PHE A 35 -2.28 12.82 2.81
N PRO A 36 -3.21 13.73 2.43
CA PRO A 36 -3.87 13.69 1.12
C PRO A 36 -2.89 13.78 -0.06
N ASP A 37 -1.84 14.61 0.03
CA ASP A 37 -0.82 14.76 -1.02
C ASP A 37 0.04 13.51 -1.24
N ARG A 38 0.01 12.58 -0.27
CA ARG A 38 0.78 11.33 -0.29
C ARG A 38 -0.13 10.09 -0.31
N ARG A 39 -1.44 10.27 -0.53
CA ARG A 39 -2.43 9.19 -0.49
C ARG A 39 -2.10 8.07 -1.46
N GLY A 40 -1.67 8.39 -2.69
CA GLY A 40 -1.26 7.37 -3.67
C GLY A 40 -0.11 6.46 -3.18
N ARG A 41 0.83 7.01 -2.39
CA ARG A 41 1.93 6.23 -1.81
C ARG A 41 1.42 5.27 -0.73
N SER A 42 0.50 5.73 0.11
CA SER A 42 -0.16 4.90 1.13
C SER A 42 -1.04 3.82 0.49
N ALA A 43 -1.79 4.16 -0.57
CA ALA A 43 -2.64 3.22 -1.29
C ALA A 43 -1.82 2.07 -1.89
N LEU A 44 -0.63 2.34 -2.43
CA LEU A 44 0.28 1.31 -2.91
C LEU A 44 0.75 0.37 -1.78
N TRP A 45 1.09 0.91 -0.62
CA TRP A 45 1.47 0.10 0.54
C TRP A 45 0.30 -0.76 1.03
N ILE A 46 -0.90 -0.19 1.11
CA ILE A 46 -2.12 -0.90 1.51
C ILE A 46 -2.41 -2.04 0.53
N ALA A 47 -2.32 -1.79 -0.78
CA ALA A 47 -2.50 -2.84 -1.79
C ALA A 47 -1.47 -3.96 -1.61
N SER A 48 -0.18 -3.62 -1.43
CA SER A 48 0.88 -4.59 -1.20
C SER A 48 0.61 -5.43 0.07
N LEU A 49 0.20 -4.78 1.16
CA LEU A 49 -0.14 -5.45 2.42
C LEU A 49 -1.35 -6.39 2.29
N TYR A 50 -2.38 -6.01 1.53
CA TYR A 50 -3.47 -6.93 1.19
C TYR A 50 -2.95 -8.14 0.40
N GLY A 51 -2.06 -7.93 -0.57
CA GLY A 51 -1.42 -9.02 -1.33
C GLY A 51 -0.65 -10.00 -0.45
N MET A 52 0.16 -9.48 0.48
CA MET A 52 0.93 -10.30 1.45
C MET A 52 0.04 -11.09 2.40
N LEU A 53 -1.17 -10.60 2.70
CA LEU A 53 -2.15 -11.30 3.53
C LEU A 53 -3.03 -12.28 2.74
N GLY A 54 -2.82 -12.41 1.43
CA GLY A 54 -3.64 -13.24 0.55
C GLY A 54 -5.03 -12.65 0.28
N GLU A 55 -5.24 -11.36 0.52
CA GLU A 55 -6.52 -10.66 0.29
C GLU A 55 -6.52 -10.02 -1.11
N GLN A 56 -6.41 -10.84 -2.16
CA GLN A 56 -6.13 -10.36 -3.53
C GLN A 56 -7.16 -9.36 -4.06
N GLU A 57 -8.45 -9.63 -3.84
CA GLU A 57 -9.53 -8.75 -4.32
C GLU A 57 -9.45 -7.35 -3.73
N LYS A 58 -9.09 -7.24 -2.44
CA LYS A 58 -8.91 -5.93 -1.79
C LYS A 58 -7.66 -5.23 -2.30
N SER A 59 -6.61 -5.98 -2.63
CA SER A 59 -5.41 -5.43 -3.24
C SER A 59 -5.72 -4.80 -4.61
N ILE A 60 -6.42 -5.53 -5.48
CA ILE A 60 -6.86 -5.04 -6.80
C ILE A 60 -7.78 -3.84 -6.66
N GLN A 61 -8.76 -3.90 -5.74
CA GLN A 61 -9.68 -2.80 -5.49
C GLN A 61 -8.94 -1.52 -5.06
N MET A 62 -7.98 -1.62 -4.14
CA MET A 62 -7.17 -0.48 -3.70
C MET A 62 -6.34 0.13 -4.84
N LEU A 63 -5.77 -0.70 -5.72
CA LEU A 63 -5.04 -0.22 -6.90
C LEU A 63 -5.96 0.50 -7.89
N ARG A 64 -7.16 -0.04 -8.13
CA ARG A 64 -8.17 0.59 -8.99
C ARG A 64 -8.64 1.93 -8.44
N GLU A 65 -8.93 2.00 -7.14
CA GLU A 65 -9.33 3.25 -6.47
C GLU A 65 -8.21 4.29 -6.51
N SER A 66 -6.97 3.88 -6.27
CA SER A 66 -5.80 4.74 -6.37
C SER A 66 -5.64 5.32 -7.77
N LEU A 67 -5.81 4.47 -8.80
CA LEU A 67 -5.75 4.89 -10.20
C LEU A 67 -6.89 5.85 -10.57
N ALA A 68 -8.13 5.56 -10.16
CA ALA A 68 -9.30 6.40 -10.40
C ALA A 68 -9.17 7.78 -9.72
N ALA A 69 -8.47 7.84 -8.58
CA ALA A 69 -8.13 9.09 -7.89
C ALA A 69 -6.94 9.85 -8.54
N GLY A 70 -6.42 9.38 -9.67
CA GLY A 70 -5.34 10.03 -10.42
C GLY A 70 -3.92 9.69 -9.93
N TYR A 71 -3.77 8.77 -8.98
CA TYR A 71 -2.46 8.33 -8.53
C TYR A 71 -1.92 7.21 -9.41
N TRP A 72 -0.97 7.55 -10.26
CA TRP A 72 -0.30 6.60 -11.14
C TRP A 72 0.80 5.83 -10.40
N THR A 73 0.79 4.50 -10.53
CA THR A 73 1.93 3.64 -10.17
C THR A 73 2.48 3.02 -11.44
N SER A 74 3.81 3.03 -11.62
CA SER A 74 4.40 2.47 -12.84
C SER A 74 4.13 0.96 -12.92
N LYS A 75 3.75 0.48 -14.11
CA LYS A 75 3.55 -0.95 -14.40
C LYS A 75 4.77 -1.78 -14.00
N GLN A 76 5.97 -1.27 -14.22
CA GLN A 76 7.22 -1.96 -13.84
C GLN A 76 7.38 -2.08 -12.33
N ALA A 77 7.00 -1.06 -11.54
CA ALA A 77 7.04 -1.15 -10.08
C ALA A 77 6.06 -2.21 -9.57
N LEU A 78 4.83 -2.22 -10.09
CA LEU A 78 3.84 -3.25 -9.74
C LEU A 78 4.31 -4.65 -10.11
N LEU A 79 4.88 -4.82 -11.30
CA LEU A 79 5.36 -6.12 -11.75
C LEU A 79 6.56 -6.63 -10.95
N ARG A 80 7.38 -5.77 -10.34
CA ARG A 80 8.57 -6.17 -9.58
C ARG A 80 8.32 -6.36 -8.08
N ASP A 81 7.17 -5.92 -7.57
CA ASP A 81 6.84 -6.08 -6.16
C ASP A 81 6.36 -7.51 -5.88
N PRO A 82 7.04 -8.27 -4.99
CA PRO A 82 6.65 -9.62 -4.61
C PRO A 82 5.18 -9.73 -4.15
N ALA A 83 4.63 -8.68 -3.54
CA ALA A 83 3.26 -8.66 -3.05
C ALA A 83 2.21 -8.78 -4.16
N PHE A 84 2.58 -8.43 -5.40
CA PHE A 84 1.67 -8.43 -6.54
C PHE A 84 1.90 -9.62 -7.50
N GLU A 85 2.83 -10.53 -7.21
CA GLU A 85 3.07 -11.68 -8.09
C GLU A 85 1.83 -12.55 -8.25
N SER A 86 1.11 -12.77 -7.14
CA SER A 86 -0.14 -13.54 -7.13
C SER A 86 -1.30 -12.84 -7.86
N LEU A 87 -1.16 -11.56 -8.19
CA LEU A 87 -2.16 -10.77 -8.92
C LEU A 87 -1.91 -10.74 -10.42
N ARG A 88 -0.75 -11.20 -10.90
CA ARG A 88 -0.41 -11.16 -12.33
C ARG A 88 -1.41 -12.02 -13.12
N GLY A 89 -1.99 -11.47 -14.19
CA GLY A 89 -2.97 -12.14 -15.04
C GLY A 89 -4.41 -12.10 -14.51
N ARG A 90 -4.66 -11.38 -13.41
CA ARG A 90 -6.01 -11.06 -12.95
C ARG A 90 -6.37 -9.66 -13.42
N GLU A 91 -7.55 -9.51 -14.03
CA GLU A 91 -8.04 -8.25 -14.59
C GLU A 91 -8.99 -7.51 -13.65
#